data_AF-A6P0R9-F1
#
_entry.id   AF-A6P0R9-F1
#
_cell.length_a   1.000
_cell.length_b   1.000
_cell.length_c   1.000
_cell.angle_alpha   90.00
_cell.angle_beta   90.00
_cell.angle_gamma   90.00
#
_symmetry.space_group_name_H-M   'P 1'
#
loop_
_entity.id
_entity.type
_entity.pdbx_description
1 polymer ?
#
loop_
_entity_poly.entity_id
_entity_poly.type
_entity_poly.pdbx_seq_one_letter_code
_entity_poly.pdbx_strand_id
1 'polypeptide(L)'
;MKKLIVVVLVILALAYFWGRDDTDGEKNGAEISIETQESSQPSETAGTDYSEENYADEMLSVENLLFHRLYTELGTVQIHHFPERTEALRWMAEYLTKRETYDNLYSVELEKPLFKEQYYHISSSSTGLYYIGDVREERPDGFGAVIGLSTGQGTYDLAGAALFYYVGNFKDGMMDGYGITFAADEADITYACRDVIQIMQDYGKELSEDTGETITRYLFNYVSYEGYFKENEKEGKGNTFGFYWDEGVIRFVDMLNPPIDGYQLGPVYPNVTMGEY
;
A
#
# COMPACT_ATOMS: atom_id res chain seq x y z
N MET A 1 -30.81 -4.02 -13.75
CA MET A 1 -29.40 -3.92 -14.15
C MET A 1 -28.57 -4.14 -12.90
N LYS A 2 -27.97 -5.32 -12.79
CA LYS A 2 -27.14 -5.75 -11.66
C LYS A 2 -25.72 -5.87 -12.21
N LYS A 3 -24.76 -5.12 -11.66
CA LYS A 3 -23.30 -5.31 -11.73
C LYS A 3 -22.61 -4.05 -11.19
N LEU A 4 -22.38 -4.03 -9.88
CA LEU A 4 -21.24 -3.36 -9.25
C LEU A 4 -21.12 -3.88 -7.81
N ILE A 5 -20.61 -5.10 -7.67
CA ILE A 5 -20.05 -5.61 -6.42
C ILE A 5 -18.73 -6.20 -6.88
N VAL A 6 -17.73 -5.35 -7.06
CA VAL A 6 -16.34 -5.79 -7.08
C VAL A 6 -15.98 -6.02 -5.63
N VAL A 7 -15.71 -7.28 -5.35
CA VAL A 7 -15.38 -7.87 -4.08
C VAL A 7 -14.11 -7.23 -3.51
N VAL A 8 -14.23 -6.45 -2.43
CA VAL A 8 -13.14 -6.27 -1.47
C VAL A 8 -13.47 -7.16 -0.27
N LEU A 9 -13.39 -8.48 -0.48
CA LEU A 9 -13.38 -9.47 0.59
C LEU A 9 -11.94 -9.76 0.96
N VAL A 10 -11.36 -8.96 1.86
CA VAL A 10 -10.25 -9.44 2.71
C VAL A 10 -10.86 -9.77 4.06
N ILE A 11 -11.56 -10.91 4.11
CA ILE A 11 -12.20 -11.46 5.30
C ILE A 11 -11.31 -12.55 5.90
N LEU A 12 -10.89 -12.33 7.16
CA LEU A 12 -10.71 -13.33 8.21
C LEU A 12 -9.92 -14.61 7.88
N ALA A 13 -8.64 -14.52 7.50
CA ALA A 13 -7.74 -15.68 7.48
C ALA A 13 -6.72 -15.71 8.65
N LEU A 14 -6.39 -14.58 9.27
CA LEU A 14 -5.38 -14.54 10.35
C LEU A 14 -5.94 -14.81 11.75
N ALA A 15 -7.25 -14.67 11.97
CA ALA A 15 -7.88 -14.98 13.26
C ALA A 15 -7.93 -16.50 13.59
N TYR A 16 -7.60 -17.38 12.64
CA TYR A 16 -7.58 -18.83 12.88
C TYR A 16 -6.22 -19.37 13.36
N PHE A 17 -5.15 -18.56 13.28
CA PHE A 17 -3.82 -18.97 13.73
C PHE A 17 -3.51 -18.63 15.21
N TRP A 18 -4.35 -17.84 15.88
CA TRP A 18 -4.21 -17.47 17.31
C TRP A 18 -5.26 -18.15 18.20
N GLY A 19 -5.58 -19.41 17.91
CA GLY A 19 -6.62 -20.13 18.64
C GLY A 19 -6.41 -21.64 18.63
N ARG A 20 -5.19 -22.12 18.89
CA ARG A 20 -4.98 -23.52 19.25
C ARG A 20 -3.72 -23.71 20.09
N ASP A 21 -3.86 -23.42 21.38
CA ASP A 21 -2.95 -23.98 22.40
C ASP A 21 -3.32 -25.45 22.67
N ASP A 22 -2.27 -26.22 22.89
CA ASP A 22 -2.19 -27.68 22.96
C ASP A 22 -2.98 -28.32 24.12
N THR A 23 -3.42 -29.56 23.90
CA THR A 23 -2.97 -30.72 24.71
C THR A 23 -3.50 -32.07 24.19
N ASP A 24 -2.54 -32.94 23.89
CA ASP A 24 -2.43 -34.40 24.10
C ASP A 24 -3.39 -35.42 23.47
N GLY A 25 -2.79 -36.36 22.73
CA GLY A 25 -3.40 -37.63 22.31
C GLY A 25 -2.55 -38.47 21.34
N GLU A 26 -1.53 -39.14 21.88
CA GLU A 26 -0.79 -40.35 21.42
C GLU A 26 -0.78 -40.87 19.95
N LYS A 27 0.47 -41.06 19.47
CA LYS A 27 1.07 -42.21 18.75
C LYS A 27 0.29 -42.91 17.61
N ASN A 28 0.89 -42.91 16.41
CA ASN A 28 1.42 -44.12 15.77
C ASN A 28 2.28 -43.78 14.55
N GLY A 29 3.38 -44.52 14.39
CA GLY A 29 4.39 -44.30 13.35
C GLY A 29 4.05 -44.90 11.99
N ALA A 30 4.77 -44.40 10.98
CA ALA A 30 5.16 -45.13 9.78
C ALA A 30 6.34 -44.39 9.15
N GLU A 31 7.47 -45.09 9.02
CA GLU A 31 8.55 -44.77 8.09
C GLU A 31 8.01 -44.74 6.65
N ILE A 32 8.60 -43.92 5.76
CA ILE A 32 8.91 -44.26 4.36
C ILE A 32 9.85 -43.18 3.75
N SER A 33 11.06 -43.67 3.43
CA SER A 33 11.92 -43.43 2.27
C SER A 33 12.13 -42.03 1.68
N ILE A 34 13.41 -41.62 1.70
CA ILE A 34 14.02 -40.59 0.85
C ILE A 34 14.47 -41.25 -0.45
N GLU A 35 14.05 -40.72 -1.61
CA GLU A 35 14.72 -40.96 -2.88
C GLU A 35 15.14 -39.63 -3.53
N THR A 36 16.45 -39.53 -3.75
CA THR A 36 17.17 -38.50 -4.48
C THR A 36 16.97 -38.68 -5.98
N GLN A 37 16.65 -37.63 -6.72
CA GLN A 37 16.90 -37.58 -8.17
C GLN A 37 17.59 -36.28 -8.58
N GLU A 38 18.66 -36.46 -9.35
CA GLU A 38 19.57 -35.45 -9.90
C GLU A 38 18.92 -34.57 -10.97
N SER A 39 19.30 -33.29 -10.91
CA SER A 39 19.66 -32.38 -12.02
C SER A 39 19.25 -32.74 -13.45
N SER A 40 18.45 -31.85 -14.05
CA SER A 40 18.58 -31.47 -15.46
C SER A 40 18.13 -30.02 -15.63
N GLN A 41 19.07 -29.11 -15.89
CA GLN A 41 18.74 -27.75 -16.37
C GLN A 41 18.08 -27.83 -17.75
N PRO A 42 17.22 -26.85 -18.05
CA PRO A 42 17.41 -26.06 -19.26
C PRO A 42 17.56 -24.58 -18.93
N SER A 43 18.63 -24.00 -19.46
CA SER A 43 18.78 -22.57 -19.66
C SER A 43 17.79 -22.12 -20.74
N GLU A 44 16.80 -21.32 -20.39
CA GLU A 44 16.05 -20.50 -21.33
C GLU A 44 15.64 -19.21 -20.62
N THR A 45 15.98 -18.09 -21.25
CA THR A 45 15.69 -16.73 -20.85
C THR A 45 14.17 -16.56 -20.71
N ALA A 46 13.65 -16.59 -19.49
CA ALA A 46 12.25 -16.29 -19.23
C ALA A 46 12.04 -14.78 -19.34
N GLY A 47 11.71 -14.32 -20.54
CA GLY A 47 10.89 -13.13 -20.65
C GLY A 47 9.56 -13.42 -19.96
N THR A 48 9.19 -12.58 -19.01
CA THR A 48 7.89 -12.63 -18.34
C THR A 48 6.80 -12.41 -19.39
N ASP A 49 6.09 -13.49 -19.72
CA ASP A 49 4.89 -13.48 -20.55
C ASP A 49 3.75 -12.94 -19.69
N TYR A 50 3.58 -11.61 -19.69
CA TYR A 50 2.44 -10.96 -19.04
C TYR A 50 1.17 -11.37 -19.79
N SER A 51 0.29 -12.15 -19.15
CA SER A 51 -1.06 -12.33 -19.67
C SER A 51 -1.74 -10.97 -19.73
N GLU A 52 -2.28 -10.58 -20.89
CA GLU A 52 -3.06 -9.34 -21.09
C GLU A 52 -4.39 -9.33 -20.29
N GLU A 53 -4.32 -9.50 -18.97
CA GLU A 53 -5.44 -9.14 -18.09
C GLU A 53 -5.53 -7.62 -18.06
N ASN A 54 -6.68 -7.11 -18.49
CA ASN A 54 -6.95 -5.67 -18.50
C ASN A 54 -7.30 -5.21 -17.07
N TYR A 55 -6.31 -4.69 -16.34
CA TYR A 55 -6.47 -4.13 -14.99
C TYR A 55 -6.99 -2.69 -14.96
N ALA A 56 -7.58 -2.16 -16.04
CA ALA A 56 -7.93 -0.74 -16.12
C ALA A 56 -8.88 -0.28 -15.00
N ASP A 57 -9.88 -1.09 -14.66
CA ASP A 57 -10.87 -0.74 -13.62
C ASP A 57 -10.23 -0.79 -12.21
N GLU A 58 -9.37 -1.76 -11.95
CA GLU A 58 -8.61 -1.90 -10.70
C GLU A 58 -7.59 -0.78 -10.54
N MET A 59 -6.86 -0.45 -11.61
CA MET A 59 -5.91 0.67 -11.64
C MET A 59 -6.62 2.00 -11.35
N LEU A 60 -7.77 2.24 -12.00
CA LEU A 60 -8.59 3.41 -11.75
C LEU A 60 -9.08 3.47 -10.29
N SER A 61 -9.46 2.32 -9.73
CA SER A 61 -9.90 2.21 -8.34
C SER A 61 -8.77 2.54 -7.37
N VAL A 62 -7.57 1.99 -7.58
CA VAL A 62 -6.36 2.30 -6.78
C VAL A 62 -6.01 3.77 -6.89
N GLU A 63 -6.02 4.33 -8.10
CA GLU A 63 -5.67 5.73 -8.34
C GLU A 63 -6.66 6.70 -7.66
N ASN A 64 -7.96 6.42 -7.77
CA ASN A 64 -9.00 7.19 -7.08
C ASN A 64 -8.87 7.10 -5.57
N LEU A 65 -8.52 5.92 -5.05
CA LEU A 65 -8.50 5.66 -3.62
C LEU A 65 -7.23 6.12 -2.92
N LEU A 66 -6.06 6.06 -3.57
CA LEU A 66 -4.78 6.31 -2.89
C LEU A 66 -4.02 7.53 -3.43
N PHE A 67 -4.20 7.89 -4.71
CA PHE A 67 -3.35 8.88 -5.40
C PHE A 67 -3.95 10.29 -5.48
N HIS A 68 -4.94 10.60 -4.64
CA HIS A 68 -5.61 11.92 -4.62
C HIS A 68 -6.14 12.36 -5.99
N ARG A 69 -6.43 11.41 -6.89
CA ARG A 69 -6.79 11.71 -8.29
C ARG A 69 -8.00 12.63 -8.40
N LEU A 70 -9.06 12.31 -7.66
CA LEU A 70 -10.31 13.09 -7.65
C LEU A 70 -10.10 14.56 -7.26
N TYR A 71 -8.99 14.87 -6.59
CA TYR A 71 -8.57 16.23 -6.26
C TYR A 71 -7.61 16.80 -7.31
N THR A 72 -6.54 16.08 -7.65
CA THR A 72 -5.48 16.58 -8.52
C THR A 72 -5.92 16.78 -9.98
N GLU A 73 -6.87 16.00 -10.49
CA GLU A 73 -7.41 16.16 -11.85
C GLU A 73 -8.31 17.39 -12.02
N LEU A 74 -8.70 18.07 -10.94
CA LEU A 74 -9.50 19.30 -11.01
C LEU A 74 -8.69 20.51 -11.50
N GLY A 75 -7.36 20.38 -11.62
CA GLY A 75 -6.48 21.45 -12.10
C GLY A 75 -6.32 22.61 -11.12
N THR A 76 -6.66 22.41 -9.85
CA THR A 76 -6.54 23.41 -8.78
C THR A 76 -5.16 23.44 -8.12
N VAL A 77 -4.34 22.41 -8.38
CA VAL A 77 -2.96 22.29 -7.90
C VAL A 77 -2.02 21.97 -9.05
N GLN A 78 -0.78 22.42 -8.94
CA GLN A 78 0.30 22.03 -9.85
C GLN A 78 1.06 20.85 -9.25
N ILE A 79 1.28 19.83 -10.07
CA ILE A 79 2.04 18.63 -9.72
C ILE A 79 2.93 18.22 -10.89
N HIS A 80 4.01 17.51 -10.59
CA HIS A 80 4.72 16.74 -11.59
C HIS A 80 3.88 15.53 -12.03
N HIS A 81 3.93 15.22 -13.32
CA HIS A 81 3.36 13.99 -13.88
C HIS A 81 4.50 13.03 -14.20
N PHE A 82 4.37 11.78 -13.75
CA PHE A 82 5.38 10.76 -13.91
C PHE A 82 4.92 9.72 -14.94
N PRO A 83 5.68 9.49 -16.04
CA PRO A 83 5.33 8.47 -17.02
C PRO A 83 5.31 7.06 -16.44
N GLU A 84 6.05 6.81 -15.36
CA GLU A 84 6.14 5.53 -14.66
C GLU A 84 4.87 5.18 -13.86
N ARG A 85 4.02 6.17 -13.53
CA ARG A 85 2.84 5.96 -12.68
C ARG A 85 1.90 4.89 -13.24
N THR A 86 1.68 4.86 -14.55
CA THR A 86 0.78 3.89 -15.17
C THR A 86 1.25 2.45 -14.93
N GLU A 87 2.56 2.20 -15.02
CA GLU A 87 3.11 0.86 -14.77
C GLU A 87 3.03 0.50 -13.28
N ALA A 88 3.33 1.46 -12.40
CA ALA A 88 3.20 1.27 -10.96
C ALA A 88 1.75 0.94 -10.56
N LEU A 89 0.76 1.63 -11.12
CA LEU A 89 -0.66 1.34 -10.88
C LEU A 89 -1.05 -0.05 -11.40
N ARG A 90 -0.52 -0.48 -12.55
CA ARG A 90 -0.76 -1.83 -13.07
C ARG A 90 -0.17 -2.88 -12.14
N TRP A 91 1.08 -2.70 -11.71
CA TRP A 91 1.73 -3.58 -10.75
C TRP A 91 0.94 -3.66 -9.45
N MET A 92 0.50 -2.51 -8.92
CA MET A 92 -0.36 -2.47 -7.73
C MET A 92 -1.67 -3.22 -7.94
N ALA A 93 -2.35 -3.01 -9.07
CA ALA A 93 -3.59 -3.71 -9.38
C ALA A 93 -3.38 -5.23 -9.49
N GLU A 94 -2.31 -5.67 -10.15
CA GLU A 94 -2.00 -7.08 -10.33
C GLU A 94 -1.66 -7.77 -9.00
N TYR A 95 -0.74 -7.20 -8.23
CA TYR A 95 -0.19 -7.87 -7.05
C TYR A 95 -1.02 -7.65 -5.80
N LEU A 96 -1.67 -6.50 -5.63
CA LEU A 96 -2.36 -6.18 -4.38
C LEU A 96 -3.81 -6.69 -4.33
N THR A 97 -4.41 -7.01 -5.48
CA THR A 97 -5.78 -7.54 -5.55
C THR A 97 -5.82 -9.07 -5.51
N LYS A 98 -4.69 -9.76 -5.75
CA LYS A 98 -4.59 -11.22 -5.75
C LYS A 98 -4.21 -11.74 -4.36
N ARG A 99 -5.03 -12.64 -3.80
CA ARG A 99 -4.77 -13.28 -2.50
C ARG A 99 -3.44 -14.04 -2.47
N GLU A 100 -3.10 -14.71 -3.56
CA GLU A 100 -1.90 -15.54 -3.70
C GLU A 100 -0.60 -14.74 -3.52
N THR A 101 -0.62 -13.44 -3.77
CA THR A 101 0.52 -12.55 -3.50
C THR A 101 0.88 -12.54 -2.01
N TYR A 102 -0.13 -12.58 -1.14
CA TYR A 102 0.06 -12.52 0.31
C TYR A 102 0.53 -13.86 0.89
N ASP A 103 0.42 -14.95 0.13
CA ASP A 103 0.92 -16.27 0.55
C ASP A 103 2.45 -16.38 0.35
N ASN A 104 3.05 -15.49 -0.46
CA ASN A 104 4.46 -15.53 -0.86
C ASN A 104 5.26 -14.29 -0.39
N LEU A 105 4.85 -13.70 0.73
CA LEU A 105 5.52 -12.54 1.31
C LEU A 105 6.89 -12.89 1.89
N TYR A 106 7.90 -12.09 1.57
CA TYR A 106 9.18 -12.14 2.28
C TYR A 106 9.10 -11.27 3.53
N SER A 107 9.41 -11.81 4.71
CA SER A 107 9.62 -10.93 5.87
C SER A 107 10.87 -10.08 5.63
N VAL A 108 10.80 -8.78 5.94
CA VAL A 108 11.94 -7.87 5.75
C VAL A 108 12.23 -7.06 6.98
N GLU A 109 13.50 -6.76 7.20
CA GLU A 109 13.97 -5.88 8.26
C GLU A 109 14.68 -4.66 7.63
N LEU A 110 14.52 -3.50 8.25
CA LEU A 110 15.27 -2.29 7.88
C LEU A 110 16.54 -2.23 8.71
N GLU A 111 17.67 -2.58 8.10
CA GLU A 111 18.98 -2.45 8.73
C GLU A 111 19.41 -0.98 8.73
N LYS A 112 19.96 -0.51 9.85
CA LYS A 112 20.43 0.87 10.04
C LYS A 112 21.90 0.89 10.46
N PRO A 113 22.84 0.66 9.52
CA PRO A 113 24.26 0.68 9.83
C PRO A 113 24.72 2.08 10.26
N LEU A 114 25.73 2.16 11.13
CA LEU A 114 26.27 3.44 11.67
C LEU A 114 26.92 4.36 10.62
N PHE A 115 27.35 3.82 9.47
CA PHE A 115 28.18 4.53 8.48
C PHE A 115 27.77 4.28 7.03
N LYS A 116 26.59 3.70 6.81
CA LYS A 116 26.05 3.42 5.48
C LYS A 116 24.57 3.75 5.48
N GLU A 117 24.04 3.96 4.28
CA GLU A 117 22.60 4.11 4.12
C GLU A 117 21.86 2.88 4.64
N GLN A 118 20.67 3.14 5.17
CA GLN A 118 19.76 2.10 5.63
C GLN A 118 19.30 1.25 4.44
N TYR A 119 19.02 -0.03 4.66
CA TYR A 119 18.52 -0.89 3.59
C TYR A 119 17.62 -1.98 4.13
N TYR A 120 16.68 -2.40 3.29
CA TYR A 120 15.87 -3.58 3.56
C TYR A 120 16.64 -4.85 3.21
N HIS A 121 16.53 -5.87 4.04
CA HIS A 121 16.97 -7.22 3.71
C HIS A 121 15.91 -8.24 4.12
N ILE A 122 15.92 -9.41 3.47
CA ILE A 122 15.05 -10.51 3.82
C ILE A 122 15.45 -11.04 5.21
N SER A 123 14.46 -11.25 6.06
CA SER A 123 14.62 -11.81 7.41
C SER A 123 13.96 -13.18 7.48
N SER A 124 14.60 -14.11 8.20
CA SER A 124 14.04 -15.43 8.48
C SER A 124 13.02 -15.42 9.62
N SER A 125 12.93 -14.30 10.36
CA SER A 125 11.97 -14.07 11.44
C SER A 125 10.89 -13.10 11.02
N SER A 126 9.69 -13.24 11.60
CA SER A 126 8.61 -12.28 11.40
C SER A 126 8.96 -10.93 12.01
N THR A 127 8.98 -9.88 11.19
CA THR A 127 9.36 -8.51 11.57
C THR A 127 8.16 -7.56 11.63
N GLY A 128 6.99 -7.99 11.16
CA GLY A 128 5.83 -7.13 10.93
C GLY A 128 5.91 -6.29 9.65
N LEU A 129 7.03 -6.38 8.91
CA LEU A 129 7.20 -5.81 7.58
C LEU A 129 7.45 -6.91 6.56
N TYR A 130 6.86 -6.74 5.40
CA TYR A 130 6.89 -7.71 4.32
C TYR A 130 7.27 -7.05 3.01
N TYR A 131 7.85 -7.83 2.10
CA TYR A 131 8.22 -7.39 0.76
C TYR A 131 7.56 -8.27 -0.30
N ILE A 132 7.11 -7.61 -1.36
CA ILE A 132 6.58 -8.19 -2.59
C ILE A 132 7.43 -7.69 -3.74
N GLY A 133 8.07 -8.59 -4.49
CA GLY A 133 8.88 -8.25 -5.66
C GLY A 133 10.10 -9.16 -5.79
N ASP A 134 11.01 -8.75 -6.66
CA ASP A 134 12.24 -9.51 -6.92
C ASP A 134 13.28 -9.29 -5.80
N VAL A 135 14.05 -10.35 -5.54
CA VAL A 135 15.08 -10.39 -4.49
C VAL A 135 16.41 -10.82 -5.11
N ARG A 136 17.47 -10.07 -4.83
CA ARG A 136 18.85 -10.39 -5.20
C ARG A 136 19.75 -10.31 -3.96
N GLU A 137 20.57 -11.32 -3.73
CA GLU A 137 21.48 -11.37 -2.57
C GLU A 137 20.76 -11.09 -1.23
N GLU A 138 19.59 -11.71 -1.03
CA GLU A 138 18.74 -11.54 0.16
C GLU A 138 18.25 -10.10 0.40
N ARG A 139 18.17 -9.28 -0.66
CA ARG A 139 17.70 -7.90 -0.59
C ARG A 139 16.68 -7.60 -1.70
N PRO A 140 15.70 -6.71 -1.45
CA PRO A 140 14.88 -6.12 -2.51
C PRO A 140 15.73 -5.56 -3.65
N ASP A 141 15.38 -5.92 -4.89
CA ASP A 141 16.06 -5.45 -6.11
C ASP A 141 15.03 -5.40 -7.25
N GLY A 142 14.99 -4.29 -8.00
CA GLY A 142 13.96 -4.07 -9.02
C GLY A 142 12.67 -3.45 -8.45
N PHE A 143 11.55 -3.57 -9.18
CA PHE A 143 10.29 -2.95 -8.77
C PHE A 143 9.53 -3.84 -7.78
N GLY A 144 9.09 -3.27 -6.66
CA GLY A 144 8.38 -4.00 -5.62
C GLY A 144 7.71 -3.10 -4.60
N ALA A 145 7.23 -3.70 -3.51
CA ALA A 145 6.57 -2.99 -2.41
C ALA A 145 7.02 -3.49 -1.05
N VAL A 146 7.20 -2.56 -0.11
CA VAL A 146 7.32 -2.85 1.33
C VAL A 146 5.98 -2.53 1.99
N ILE A 147 5.42 -3.53 2.68
CA ILE A 147 4.12 -3.43 3.34
C ILE A 147 4.18 -3.86 4.80
N GLY A 148 3.29 -3.31 5.62
CA GLY A 148 2.89 -3.91 6.89
C GLY A 148 1.50 -4.51 6.78
N LEU A 149 1.09 -5.24 7.81
CA LEU A 149 -0.29 -5.68 7.97
C LEU A 149 -0.90 -4.96 9.17
N SER A 150 -2.02 -4.31 8.95
CA SER A 150 -2.78 -3.61 9.99
C SER A 150 -3.18 -4.58 11.11
N THR A 151 -2.97 -4.18 12.35
CA THR A 151 -3.52 -4.83 13.54
C THR A 151 -4.98 -4.43 13.79
N GLY A 152 -5.46 -3.39 13.10
CA GLY A 152 -6.79 -2.82 13.29
C GLY A 152 -6.86 -1.76 14.40
N GLN A 153 -5.73 -1.32 14.95
CA GLN A 153 -5.69 -0.25 15.97
C GLN A 153 -6.29 1.07 15.46
N GLY A 154 -6.02 1.43 14.20
CA GLY A 154 -6.58 2.65 13.61
C GLY A 154 -8.07 2.56 13.29
N THR A 155 -8.54 1.38 12.87
CA THR A 155 -9.96 1.02 12.68
C THR A 155 -10.06 -0.50 12.57
N TYR A 156 -10.86 -1.15 13.41
CA TYR A 156 -10.92 -2.63 13.46
C TYR A 156 -11.31 -3.28 12.11
N ASP A 157 -12.14 -2.60 11.30
CA ASP A 157 -12.54 -3.05 9.97
C ASP A 157 -11.36 -3.16 8.98
N LEU A 158 -10.20 -2.59 9.33
CA LEU A 158 -8.98 -2.66 8.54
C LEU A 158 -7.99 -3.69 9.05
N ALA A 159 -8.31 -4.49 10.08
CA ALA A 159 -7.41 -5.54 10.57
C ALA A 159 -7.02 -6.50 9.42
N GLY A 160 -5.72 -6.69 9.23
CA GLY A 160 -5.13 -7.49 8.15
C GLY A 160 -5.02 -6.76 6.81
N ALA A 161 -5.50 -5.51 6.68
CA ALA A 161 -5.28 -4.71 5.48
C ALA A 161 -3.80 -4.34 5.32
N ALA A 162 -3.34 -4.26 4.08
CA ALA A 162 -1.98 -3.84 3.77
C ALA A 162 -1.78 -2.34 4.07
N LEU A 163 -0.73 -2.05 4.83
CA LEU A 163 -0.16 -0.71 5.02
C LEU A 163 1.00 -0.56 4.03
N PHE A 164 0.94 0.39 3.10
CA PHE A 164 1.94 0.52 2.04
C PHE A 164 3.01 1.50 2.51
N TYR A 165 4.20 1.03 2.87
CA TYR A 165 5.28 1.96 3.23
C TYR A 165 5.92 2.54 1.97
N TYR A 166 6.17 1.68 0.99
CA TYR A 166 6.77 2.07 -0.28
C TYR A 166 6.33 1.14 -1.40
N VAL A 167 6.11 1.69 -2.59
CA VAL A 167 5.96 0.96 -3.87
C VAL A 167 6.85 1.65 -4.88
N GLY A 168 7.81 0.93 -5.46
CA GLY A 168 8.76 1.54 -6.38
C GLY A 168 9.99 0.68 -6.65
N ASN A 169 11.00 1.32 -7.22
CA ASN A 169 12.25 0.67 -7.56
C ASN A 169 13.16 0.54 -6.34
N PHE A 170 13.86 -0.60 -6.28
CA PHE A 170 14.85 -0.94 -5.30
C PHE A 170 16.19 -1.27 -5.96
N LYS A 171 17.27 -0.94 -5.26
CA LYS A 171 18.62 -1.38 -5.59
C LYS A 171 19.37 -1.72 -4.32
N ASP A 172 19.87 -2.95 -4.24
CA ASP A 172 20.62 -3.47 -3.07
C ASP A 172 19.89 -3.22 -1.74
N GLY A 173 18.55 -3.35 -1.75
CA GLY A 173 17.68 -3.13 -0.59
C GLY A 173 17.30 -1.69 -0.29
N MET A 174 17.76 -0.71 -1.07
CA MET A 174 17.47 0.71 -0.89
C MET A 174 16.43 1.19 -1.90
N MET A 175 15.62 2.19 -1.54
CA MET A 175 14.75 2.87 -2.50
C MET A 175 15.61 3.67 -3.50
N ASP A 176 15.53 3.35 -4.78
CA ASP A 176 16.39 3.92 -5.82
C ASP A 176 15.67 3.91 -7.18
N GLY A 177 15.45 5.09 -7.75
CA GLY A 177 14.62 5.31 -8.94
C GLY A 177 13.23 5.84 -8.61
N TYR A 178 12.27 5.66 -9.53
CA TYR A 178 10.89 6.10 -9.32
C TYR A 178 10.23 5.29 -8.18
N GLY A 179 9.53 5.98 -7.27
CA GLY A 179 8.84 5.37 -6.15
C GLY A 179 7.76 6.25 -5.52
N ILE A 180 6.91 5.58 -4.74
CA ILE A 180 5.74 6.14 -4.08
C ILE A 180 5.79 5.73 -2.62
N THR A 181 5.67 6.69 -1.71
CA THR A 181 5.46 6.42 -0.28
C THR A 181 4.05 6.82 0.11
N PHE A 182 3.51 6.16 1.13
CA PHE A 182 2.17 6.43 1.63
C PHE A 182 2.24 6.89 3.08
N ALA A 183 1.17 7.53 3.54
CA ALA A 183 0.97 7.85 4.95
C ALA A 183 0.51 6.60 5.71
N ALA A 184 1.36 5.56 5.70
CA ALA A 184 1.09 4.30 6.39
C ALA A 184 1.31 4.46 7.89
N ASP A 185 0.21 4.56 8.64
CA ASP A 185 0.19 4.61 10.10
C ASP A 185 -1.07 3.89 10.63
N GLU A 186 -1.00 3.34 11.84
CA GLU A 186 -2.14 2.76 12.55
C GLU A 186 -2.90 3.79 13.41
N ALA A 187 -2.75 5.08 13.10
CA ALA A 187 -3.45 6.14 13.80
C ALA A 187 -4.98 5.93 13.77
N ASP A 188 -5.65 6.26 14.86
CA ASP A 188 -7.12 6.25 14.93
C ASP A 188 -7.70 7.39 14.09
N ILE A 189 -8.19 7.04 12.90
CA ILE A 189 -8.79 7.97 11.94
C ILE A 189 -10.30 8.15 12.15
N THR A 190 -10.90 7.54 13.18
CA THR A 190 -12.36 7.58 13.41
C THR A 190 -12.90 9.01 13.44
N TYR A 191 -12.20 9.92 14.13
CA TYR A 191 -12.61 11.32 14.19
C TYR A 191 -12.43 12.04 12.85
N ALA A 192 -11.34 11.77 12.13
CA ALA A 192 -11.11 12.32 10.80
C ALA A 192 -12.25 11.92 9.85
N CYS A 193 -12.61 10.64 9.82
CA CYS A 193 -13.71 10.13 8.99
C CYS A 193 -15.05 10.80 9.35
N ARG A 194 -15.36 10.96 10.65
CA ARG A 194 -16.57 11.67 11.09
C ARG A 194 -16.56 13.13 10.67
N ASP A 195 -15.43 13.81 10.80
CA ASP A 195 -15.26 15.20 10.38
C ASP A 195 -15.55 15.32 8.87
N VAL A 196 -14.96 14.45 8.02
CA VAL A 196 -15.21 14.47 6.56
C VAL A 196 -16.68 14.27 6.24
N ILE A 197 -17.34 13.29 6.86
CA ILE A 197 -18.77 13.00 6.62
C ILE A 197 -19.63 14.21 7.00
N GLN A 198 -19.39 14.82 8.17
CA GLN A 198 -20.13 16.00 8.62
C GLN A 198 -19.92 17.16 7.66
N ILE A 199 -18.67 17.42 7.26
CA ILE A 199 -18.34 18.47 6.29
C ILE A 199 -19.03 18.23 4.95
N MET A 200 -19.03 17.00 4.44
CA MET A 200 -19.75 16.66 3.20
C MET A 200 -21.23 17.00 3.30
N GLN A 201 -21.88 16.68 4.43
CA GLN A 201 -23.29 17.00 4.67
C GLN A 201 -23.53 18.52 4.75
N ASP A 202 -22.67 19.26 5.45
CA ASP A 202 -22.77 20.71 5.61
C ASP A 202 -22.66 21.45 4.26
N TYR A 203 -21.91 20.87 3.31
CA TYR A 203 -21.79 21.36 1.94
C TYR A 203 -22.80 20.74 0.96
N GLY A 204 -23.84 20.06 1.48
CA GLY A 204 -24.95 19.54 0.69
C GLY A 204 -24.59 18.39 -0.25
N LYS A 205 -23.53 17.63 0.07
CA LYS A 205 -23.16 16.44 -0.69
C LYS A 205 -24.05 15.25 -0.30
N GLU A 206 -24.49 14.50 -1.30
CA GLU A 206 -25.20 13.24 -1.07
C GLU A 206 -24.21 12.17 -0.59
N LEU A 207 -24.61 11.41 0.43
CA LEU A 207 -23.85 10.27 0.91
C LEU A 207 -24.42 8.99 0.34
N SER A 208 -23.56 8.14 -0.19
CA SER A 208 -23.85 6.77 -0.58
C SER A 208 -23.59 5.80 0.58
N GLU A 209 -24.09 4.56 0.48
CA GLU A 209 -23.87 3.53 1.50
C GLU A 209 -22.38 3.20 1.73
N ASP A 210 -21.54 3.35 0.69
CA ASP A 210 -20.10 3.06 0.69
C ASP A 210 -19.21 4.28 1.02
N THR A 211 -19.80 5.46 1.27
CA THR A 211 -19.04 6.68 1.54
C THR A 211 -18.10 6.52 2.74
N GLY A 212 -18.58 5.92 3.83
CA GLY A 212 -17.78 5.73 5.05
C GLY A 212 -16.59 4.79 4.85
N GLU A 213 -16.78 3.69 4.11
CA GLU A 213 -15.69 2.76 3.79
C GLU A 213 -14.65 3.44 2.90
N THR A 214 -15.10 4.18 1.88
CA THR A 214 -14.22 4.89 0.95
C THR A 214 -13.34 5.91 1.68
N ILE A 215 -13.92 6.73 2.56
CA ILE A 215 -13.18 7.72 3.35
C ILE A 215 -12.18 7.04 4.28
N THR A 216 -12.61 5.97 4.96
CA THR A 216 -11.75 5.20 5.88
C THR A 216 -10.54 4.64 5.14
N ARG A 217 -10.74 4.00 3.99
CA ARG A 217 -9.64 3.45 3.18
C ARG A 217 -8.73 4.54 2.60
N TYR A 218 -9.28 5.67 2.17
CA TYR A 218 -8.52 6.81 1.67
C TYR A 218 -7.60 7.39 2.77
N LEU A 219 -8.15 7.71 3.94
CA LEU A 219 -7.37 8.34 5.02
C LEU A 219 -6.37 7.39 5.68
N PHE A 220 -6.58 6.08 5.57
CA PHE A 220 -5.71 5.06 6.18
C PHE A 220 -4.33 4.95 5.53
N ASN A 221 -4.22 5.16 4.21
CA ASN A 221 -3.01 4.77 3.48
C ASN A 221 -2.83 5.54 2.17
N TYR A 222 -3.16 6.83 2.15
CA TYR A 222 -3.02 7.68 0.96
C TYR A 222 -1.55 7.93 0.60
N VAL A 223 -1.27 8.20 -0.67
CA VAL A 223 0.07 8.59 -1.14
C VAL A 223 0.51 9.87 -0.45
N SER A 224 1.67 9.83 0.21
CA SER A 224 2.31 10.95 0.89
C SER A 224 3.43 11.57 0.05
N TYR A 225 4.07 10.77 -0.81
CA TYR A 225 5.03 11.25 -1.79
C TYR A 225 5.05 10.37 -3.03
N GLU A 226 5.30 10.99 -4.17
CA GLU A 226 5.59 10.31 -5.42
C GLU A 226 6.67 11.08 -6.16
N GLY A 227 7.73 10.38 -6.56
CA GLY A 227 8.86 11.00 -7.24
C GLY A 227 10.02 10.03 -7.38
N TYR A 228 11.23 10.59 -7.49
CA TYR A 228 12.44 9.78 -7.58
C TYR A 228 13.17 9.73 -6.23
N PHE A 229 13.91 8.64 -6.08
CA PHE A 229 14.76 8.34 -4.95
C PHE A 229 16.16 7.97 -5.42
N LYS A 230 17.14 8.16 -4.55
CA LYS A 230 18.47 7.60 -4.67
C LYS A 230 18.99 7.27 -3.29
N GLU A 231 19.35 6.01 -3.11
CA GLU A 231 19.85 5.50 -1.82
C GLU A 231 18.96 5.92 -0.63
N ASN A 232 17.63 5.80 -0.80
CA ASN A 232 16.56 6.17 0.14
C ASN A 232 16.23 7.66 0.29
N GLU A 233 17.00 8.56 -0.31
CA GLU A 233 16.72 9.99 -0.26
C GLU A 233 15.88 10.42 -1.47
N LYS A 234 14.97 11.38 -1.28
CA LYS A 234 14.25 12.00 -2.38
C LYS A 234 15.26 12.74 -3.27
N GLU A 235 15.20 12.53 -4.58
CA GLU A 235 16.07 13.19 -5.57
C GLU A 235 15.25 13.68 -6.75
N GLY A 236 15.59 14.83 -7.32
CA GLY A 236 14.95 15.34 -8.53
C GLY A 236 13.47 15.67 -8.33
N LYS A 237 12.62 15.37 -9.31
CA LYS A 237 11.19 15.75 -9.26
C LYS A 237 10.40 14.91 -8.27
N GLY A 238 9.57 15.57 -7.46
CA GLY A 238 8.65 14.89 -6.55
C GLY A 238 7.42 15.71 -6.18
N ASN A 239 6.32 15.03 -5.90
CA ASN A 239 5.11 15.61 -5.30
C ASN A 239 4.99 15.11 -3.87
N THR A 240 4.72 16.00 -2.92
CA THR A 240 4.39 15.64 -1.53
C THR A 240 2.96 16.00 -1.22
N PHE A 241 2.24 15.11 -0.55
CA PHE A 241 0.87 15.26 -0.13
C PHE A 241 0.78 15.04 1.37
N GLY A 242 0.09 15.93 2.09
CA GLY A 242 -0.06 15.76 3.52
C GLY A 242 -1.32 16.43 4.03
N PHE A 243 -2.07 15.71 4.87
CA PHE A 243 -3.01 16.34 5.77
C PHE A 243 -2.27 16.92 6.98
N TYR A 244 -2.92 17.84 7.69
CA TYR A 244 -2.40 18.29 8.97
C TYR A 244 -2.66 17.22 10.04
N TRP A 245 -1.63 16.96 10.84
CA TRP A 245 -1.66 16.04 11.96
C TRP A 245 -1.45 16.83 13.25
N ASP A 246 -2.36 16.67 14.20
CA ASP A 246 -2.24 17.24 15.55
C ASP A 246 -2.22 16.11 16.57
N GLU A 247 -1.16 16.04 17.37
CA GLU A 247 -1.00 15.02 18.43
C GLU A 247 -1.28 13.56 17.98
N GLY A 248 -0.94 13.22 16.72
CA GLY A 248 -1.15 11.87 16.17
C GLY A 248 -2.56 11.62 15.63
N VAL A 249 -3.38 12.66 15.47
CA VAL A 249 -4.74 12.57 14.93
C VAL A 249 -4.89 13.54 13.75
N ILE A 250 -5.56 13.09 12.69
CA ILE A 250 -5.99 13.96 11.59
C ILE A 250 -7.31 14.64 11.99
N ARG A 251 -7.38 15.97 11.90
CA ARG A 251 -8.61 16.74 12.19
C ARG A 251 -8.84 17.79 11.11
N PHE A 252 -10.11 17.98 10.73
CA PHE A 252 -10.46 18.87 9.63
C PHE A 252 -11.34 20.06 10.02
N VAL A 253 -12.05 19.99 11.16
CA VAL A 253 -13.10 20.97 11.53
C VAL A 253 -12.58 22.40 11.65
N ASP A 254 -11.35 22.61 12.15
CA ASP A 254 -10.75 23.93 12.33
C ASP A 254 -9.74 24.30 11.22
N MET A 255 -9.60 23.44 10.21
CA MET A 255 -8.58 23.53 9.16
C MET A 255 -9.15 23.36 7.76
N LEU A 256 -10.41 23.76 7.58
CA LEU A 256 -11.08 23.67 6.29
C LEU A 256 -10.36 24.53 5.25
N ASN A 257 -10.01 23.90 4.14
CA ASN A 257 -9.58 24.64 2.97
C ASN A 257 -10.77 25.35 2.31
N PRO A 258 -10.55 26.24 1.33
CA PRO A 258 -11.62 26.72 0.47
C PRO A 258 -12.30 25.54 -0.27
N PRO A 259 -13.63 25.53 -0.43
CA PRO A 259 -14.29 24.51 -1.23
C PRO A 259 -13.84 24.60 -2.69
N ILE A 260 -13.74 23.44 -3.35
CA ILE A 260 -13.40 23.32 -4.77
C ILE A 260 -14.61 22.77 -5.53
N ASP A 261 -15.00 23.49 -6.59
CA ASP A 261 -16.06 23.05 -7.49
C ASP A 261 -15.73 21.69 -8.12
N GLY A 262 -16.68 20.76 -8.08
CA GLY A 262 -16.52 19.40 -8.59
C GLY A 262 -15.82 18.43 -7.64
N TYR A 263 -15.18 18.89 -6.57
CA TYR A 263 -14.58 17.98 -5.59
C TYR A 263 -15.63 17.37 -4.66
N GLN A 264 -15.50 16.07 -4.41
CA GLN A 264 -16.54 15.26 -3.77
C GLN A 264 -16.46 15.34 -2.24
N LEU A 265 -15.27 15.50 -1.66
CA LEU A 265 -15.04 15.53 -0.22
C LEU A 265 -15.09 16.95 0.38
N GLY A 266 -15.66 17.91 -0.34
CA GLY A 266 -15.79 19.30 0.12
C GLY A 266 -14.42 19.97 0.32
N PRO A 267 -14.17 20.72 1.40
CA PRO A 267 -12.87 21.34 1.69
C PRO A 267 -11.80 20.38 2.25
N VAL A 268 -12.02 19.07 2.25
CA VAL A 268 -11.09 18.07 2.80
C VAL A 268 -10.18 17.52 1.71
N TYR A 269 -9.03 18.16 1.49
CA TYR A 269 -8.00 17.71 0.56
C TYR A 269 -6.60 17.97 1.16
N PRO A 270 -5.57 17.20 0.75
CA PRO A 270 -4.24 17.34 1.31
C PRO A 270 -3.59 18.65 0.84
N ASN A 271 -2.65 19.16 1.63
CA ASN A 271 -1.68 20.14 1.15
C ASN A 271 -0.77 19.47 0.13
N VAL A 272 -0.52 20.17 -0.98
CA VAL A 272 0.32 19.66 -2.08
C VAL A 272 1.54 20.54 -2.24
N THR A 273 2.70 19.91 -2.29
CA THR A 273 3.97 20.57 -2.63
C THR A 273 4.59 19.88 -3.83
N MET A 274 4.73 20.60 -4.94
CA MET A 274 5.53 20.20 -6.09
C MET A 274 6.97 20.65 -5.86
N GLY A 275 7.91 19.72 -5.80
CA GLY A 275 9.30 19.97 -5.42
C GLY A 275 10.31 19.38 -6.39
N GLU A 276 11.52 19.95 -6.33
CA GLU A 276 12.73 19.44 -6.96
C GLU A 276 13.81 19.35 -5.86
N TYR A 277 14.33 18.14 -5.63
CA TYR A 277 15.21 17.77 -4.51
C TYR A 277 16.67 17.60 -4.95
#